data_AF-S9Q9R2-F1
#
_entry.id   AF-S9Q9R2-F1
#
_cell.length_a   1.000
_cell.length_b   1.000
_cell.length_c   1.000
_cell.angle_alpha   90.00
_cell.angle_beta   90.00
_cell.angle_gamma   90.00
#
_symmetry.space_group_name_H-M   'P 1'
#
loop_
_entity.id
_entity.type
_entity.pdbx_description
1 polymer ?
#
loop_
_entity_poly.entity_id
_entity_poly.type
_entity_poly.pdbx_seq_one_letter_code
_entity_poly.pdbx_strand_id
1 'polypeptide(L)' 'MVISQDLDELMEVSDRFGALNEGRLSSIRPVPELDIEKIGLMMGGAHDMEVAHVEG' A
#
# COMPACT_ATOMS: atom_id res chain seq x y z
N MET A 1 7.89 4.86 9.85
CA MET A 1 7.48 4.73 8.44
C MET A 1 8.66 4.13 7.69
N VAL A 2 8.49 2.91 7.17
CA VAL A 2 9.51 2.18 6.40
C VAL A 2 9.05 2.17 4.94
N ILE A 3 9.99 2.35 4.01
CA ILE A 3 9.73 2.20 2.58
C ILE A 3 10.72 1.14 2.09
N SER A 4 10.18 0.02 1.63
CA SER A 4 10.95 -1.08 1.03
C SER A 4 10.18 -1.60 -0.18
N GLN A 5 10.88 -2.33 -1.03
CA GLN A 5 10.28 -3.06 -2.16
C GLN A 5 10.15 -4.56 -1.85
N ASP A 6 10.77 -5.00 -0.76
CA ASP A 6 10.65 -6.37 -0.26
C ASP A 6 9.35 -6.48 0.55
N LEU A 7 8.40 -7.26 0.03
CA LEU A 7 7.10 -7.40 0.64
C LEU A 7 7.18 -8.19 1.95
N ASP A 8 8.01 -9.23 2.00
CA ASP A 8 8.08 -10.09 3.18
C ASP A 8 8.66 -9.30 4.37
N GLU A 9 9.70 -8.49 4.11
CA GLU A 9 10.26 -7.56 5.10
C GLU A 9 9.20 -6.55 5.58
N LEU A 10 8.46 -5.93 4.66
CA LEU A 10 7.43 -4.95 5.03
C LEU A 10 6.33 -5.57 5.89
N MET A 11 5.91 -6.78 5.57
CA MET A 11 4.86 -7.50 6.29
C MET A 11 5.32 -7.96 7.68
N GLU A 12 6.62 -8.21 7.87
CA GLU A 12 7.19 -8.58 9.17
C GLU A 12 7.22 -7.39 10.15
N VAL A 13 7.48 -6.18 9.65
CA VAL A 13 7.75 -5.01 10.51
C VAL A 13 6.63 -3.97 10.56
N SER A 14 5.60 -4.08 9.72
CA SER A 14 4.57 -3.05 9.56
C SER A 14 3.20 -3.49 10.05
N ASP A 15 2.51 -2.61 10.80
CA ASP A 15 1.10 -2.80 11.17
C ASP A 15 0.14 -2.32 10.07
N ARG A 16 0.62 -1.45 9.17
CA ARG A 16 -0.14 -0.81 8.10
C ARG A 16 0.64 -0.80 6.79
N PHE A 17 -0.06 -0.90 5.68
CA PHE A 17 0.52 -0.98 4.35
C PHE A 17 -0.15 -0.01 3.37
N GLY A 18 0.65 0.58 2.49
CA GLY A 18 0.22 1.39 1.36
C GLY A 18 1.19 1.17 0.20
N ALA A 19 0.68 1.07 -1.02
CA ALA A 19 1.49 0.89 -2.21
C ALA A 19 1.64 2.21 -2.96
N LEU A 20 2.87 2.54 -3.35
CA LEU A 20 3.16 3.66 -4.23
C LEU A 20 3.28 3.12 -5.66
N ASN A 21 2.37 3.52 -6.53
CA ASN A 21 2.34 3.14 -7.94
C ASN A 21 2.18 4.41 -8.80
N GLU A 22 3.00 4.58 -9.84
CA GLU A 22 2.97 5.76 -10.74
C GLU A 22 2.93 7.13 -10.03
N GLY A 23 3.62 7.24 -8.89
CA GLY A 23 3.66 8.47 -8.09
C GLY A 23 2.39 8.73 -7.26
N ARG A 24 1.49 7.75 -7.15
CA ARG A 24 0.27 7.81 -6.33
C ARG A 24 0.32 6.76 -5.22
N LEU A 25 0.10 7.22 -4.00
CA LEU A 25 0.02 6.35 -2.83
C LEU A 25 -1.44 5.88 -2.66
N SER A 26 -1.64 4.58 -2.52
CA SER A 26 -2.95 4.01 -2.17
C SER A 26 -3.38 4.41 -0.76
N SER A 27 -4.66 4.25 -0.45
CA SER A 27 -5.14 4.29 0.94
C SER A 27 -4.35 3.33 1.84
N ILE A 28 -3.93 3.81 3.01
CA ILE A 28 -3.14 3.03 3.96
C ILE A 28 -4.08 2.14 4.78
N ARG A 29 -3.91 0.81 4.67
CA ARG A 29 -4.77 -0.20 5.31
C ARG A 29 -4.03 -1.01 6.38
N PRO A 30 -4.70 -1.51 7.42
CA PRO A 30 -4.11 -2.47 8.37
C PRO A 30 -3.67 -3.74 7.66
N VAL A 31 -2.47 -4.23 7.98
CA VAL A 31 -1.92 -5.46 7.40
C VAL A 31 -2.83 -6.69 7.60
N PRO A 32 -3.47 -6.89 8.77
CA PRO A 32 -4.36 -8.04 8.99
C PRO A 32 -5.58 -8.12 8.06
N GLU A 33 -5.94 -7.02 7.39
CA GLU A 33 -7.07 -6.96 6.44
C GLU A 33 -6.65 -7.27 4.99
N LEU A 34 -5.35 -7.41 4.76
CA LEU A 34 -4.73 -7.62 3.46
C LEU A 34 -4.33 -9.09 3.28
N ASP A 35 -4.60 -9.60 2.10
CA ASP A 35 -4.04 -10.84 1.59
C ASP A 35 -3.05 -10.50 0.45
N ILE A 36 -2.25 -11.50 0.05
CA ILE A 36 -1.24 -11.34 -1.01
C ILE A 36 -1.88 -10.88 -2.33
N GLU A 37 -3.10 -11.33 -2.63
CA GLU A 37 -3.82 -10.91 -3.83
C GLU A 37 -4.11 -9.41 -3.81
N LYS A 38 -4.71 -8.89 -2.74
CA LYS A 38 -4.96 -7.45 -2.55
C LYS A 38 -3.68 -6.65 -2.61
N ILE A 39 -2.60 -7.12 -1.98
CA ILE A 39 -1.30 -6.43 -2.03
C ILE A 39 -0.79 -6.37 -3.46
N GLY A 40 -0.85 -7.49 -4.20
CA GLY A 40 -0.47 -7.54 -5.61
C GLY A 40 -1.26 -6.56 -6.48
N LEU A 41 -2.57 -6.45 -6.27
CA LEU A 41 -3.38 -5.46 -6.97
C LEU A 41 -3.08 -4.01 -6.53
N MET A 42 -2.79 -3.74 -5.24
CA MET A 42 -2.34 -2.42 -4.76
C MET A 42 -1.06 -1.99 -5.47
N MET A 43 -0.08 -2.89 -5.56
CA MET A 43 1.20 -2.65 -6.23
C MET A 43 1.06 -2.50 -7.74
N GLY A 44 0.14 -3.25 -8.35
CA GLY A 44 -0.18 -3.20 -9.77
C GLY A 44 -1.06 -2.02 -10.20
N GLY A 45 -1.49 -1.16 -9.28
CA GLY A 45 -2.33 0.01 -9.59
C GLY A 45 -3.80 -0.31 -9.91
N ALA A 46 -4.26 -1.54 -9.62
CA ALA A 46 -5.59 -2.04 -9.98
C ALA A 46 -6.64 -1.82 -8.86
N HIS A 47 -6.41 -0.86 -7.97
CA HIS A 47 -7.27 -0.58 -6.83
C HIS A 47 -7.67 0.90 -6.79
N ASP A 48 -8.94 1.13 -6.44
CA ASP A 48 -9.61 2.42 -6.30
C ASP A 48 -8.65 3.57 -6.05
N MET A 49 -8.38 4.33 -7.11
CA MET A 49 -7.69 5.61 -7.02
C MET A 49 -8.63 6.64 -6.41
N GLU A 50 -8.92 6.50 -5.11
CA GLU A 50 -9.42 7.63 -4.35
C GLU A 50 -8.26 8.60 -4.19
N VAL A 51 -8.33 9.66 -4.99
CA VAL A 51 -7.34 10.72 -5.11
C VAL A 51 -7.05 11.25 -3.71
N ALA A 52 -5.84 11.04 -3.20
CA ALA A 52 -5.41 11.65 -1.96
C ALA A 52 -5.59 13.17 -2.08
N HIS A 53 -6.57 13.71 -1.36
CA HIS A 53 -6.79 15.14 -1.26
C HIS A 53 -5.53 15.74 -0.62
N VAL A 54 -4.83 16.57 -1.39
CA VAL A 54 -3.79 17.43 -0.85
C VAL A 54 -4.52 18.68 -0.34
N GLU A 55 -4.93 18.70 0.93
CA GLU A 55 -5.23 19.96 1.60
C GLU A 55 -3.91 20.49 2.20
N GLY A 56 -3.56 21.71 1.80
CA GLY A 56 -2.26 22.35 2.04
C GLY A 56 -2.10 23.07 3.36
#